data_AF-A0AAN9G9W3-F1
#
_entry.id   AF-A0AAN9G9W3-F1
#
_cell.length_a   1.000
_cell.length_b   1.000
_cell.length_c   1.000
_cell.angle_alpha   90.00
_cell.angle_beta   90.00
_cell.angle_gamma   90.00
#
_symmetry.space_group_name_H-M   'P 1'
#
loop_
_entity.id
_entity.type
_entity.pdbx_description
1 polymer ?
#
loop_
_entity_poly.entity_id
_entity_poly.type
_entity_poly.pdbx_seq_one_letter_code
_entity_poly.pdbx_strand_id
1 'polypeptide(L)'
;MATRKLDRRLPFYVVVLVLCTNSVTASRVVSSNTTHSTHDNITKGDSGVSCTKIGRRCLTGIDCVDKECVCPPGQKGNGEIECVDNENFLCTVSADPHLHSYGLSRTDVDLPCRYRLTRYLTEHRTAATSESRCTVEVYVTNELNMGQYYVRSVSISLSAQDSGEQVHHEFEVRKFGVSEDQIFNYQSNVTRTQSVWGSATHETVNGVDVYPTFDEENNFAVLWVPECATRIKYRAYDRSQHRQHQLPGISIMAPPDSKFLPTFGNYPHSLCGTFTDNETLYADRATGLGLFNKDLGVIYDILTEKASQK
;
A
#
# COMPACT_ATOMS: atom_id res chain seq x y z
N MET A 1 -53.04 14.59 -18.84
CA MET A 1 -52.33 13.90 -17.74
C MET A 1 -51.07 13.27 -18.31
N ALA A 2 -49.92 13.91 -18.11
CA ALA A 2 -48.64 13.46 -18.62
C ALA A 2 -47.97 12.55 -17.59
N THR A 3 -47.76 11.28 -17.93
CA THR A 3 -47.02 10.30 -17.15
C THR A 3 -45.52 10.57 -17.26
N ARG A 4 -44.88 10.96 -16.15
CA ARG A 4 -43.42 11.11 -16.06
C ARG A 4 -42.79 9.84 -15.47
N LYS A 5 -41.90 9.25 -16.29
CA LYS A 5 -40.63 8.56 -16.00
C LYS A 5 -40.51 7.80 -14.66
N LEU A 6 -40.36 6.48 -14.78
CA LEU A 6 -39.49 5.71 -13.90
C LEU A 6 -38.31 5.20 -14.75
N ASP A 7 -37.22 5.97 -14.78
CA ASP A 7 -35.97 5.52 -15.37
C ASP A 7 -35.21 4.74 -14.28
N ARG A 8 -35.32 3.41 -14.32
CA ARG A 8 -34.67 2.50 -13.38
C ARG A 8 -33.16 2.50 -13.66
N ARG A 9 -32.44 3.44 -13.04
CA ARG A 9 -31.00 3.32 -12.83
C ARG A 9 -30.77 2.10 -11.93
N LEU A 10 -30.39 0.97 -12.51
CA LEU A 10 -29.70 -0.08 -11.76
C LEU A 10 -28.45 0.57 -11.10
N PRO A 11 -28.18 0.30 -9.82
CA PRO A 11 -27.15 1.01 -9.09
C PRO A 11 -25.78 0.62 -9.65
N PHE A 12 -25.00 1.64 -10.04
CA PHE A 12 -23.62 1.55 -10.54
C PHE A 12 -22.76 0.52 -9.76
N TYR A 13 -23.01 0.35 -8.46
CA TYR A 13 -22.36 -0.62 -7.58
C TYR A 13 -22.31 -2.06 -8.11
N VAL A 14 -23.39 -2.57 -8.74
CA VAL A 14 -23.42 -3.95 -9.26
C VAL A 14 -22.47 -4.11 -10.44
N VAL A 15 -22.31 -3.07 -11.27
CA VAL A 15 -21.42 -3.10 -12.44
C VAL A 15 -19.94 -3.02 -12.03
N VAL A 16 -19.63 -2.21 -11.00
CA VAL A 16 -18.27 -2.05 -10.47
C VAL A 16 -17.73 -3.38 -9.92
N LEU A 17 -18.57 -4.13 -9.19
CA LEU A 17 -18.17 -5.41 -8.61
C LEU A 17 -17.79 -6.46 -9.67
N VAL A 18 -18.48 -6.44 -10.83
CA VAL A 18 -18.25 -7.39 -11.95
C VAL A 18 -16.96 -7.06 -12.72
N LEU A 19 -16.59 -5.80 -12.87
CA LEU A 19 -15.34 -5.42 -13.54
C LEU A 19 -14.10 -5.78 -12.72
N CYS A 20 -14.22 -5.80 -11.39
CA CYS A 20 -13.13 -6.13 -10.51
C CYS A 20 -12.84 -7.65 -10.45
N THR A 21 -13.84 -8.51 -10.64
CA THR A 21 -13.71 -9.97 -10.59
C THR A 21 -13.23 -10.62 -11.89
N ASN A 22 -13.37 -9.95 -13.03
CA ASN A 22 -13.06 -10.51 -14.35
C ASN A 22 -11.55 -10.66 -14.69
N SER A 23 -10.65 -10.40 -13.76
CA SER A 23 -9.20 -10.62 -13.92
C SER A 23 -8.68 -11.88 -13.20
N VAL A 24 -9.57 -12.75 -12.70
CA VAL A 24 -9.19 -14.12 -12.34
C VAL A 24 -9.26 -14.97 -13.60
N THR A 25 -8.30 -14.81 -14.50
CA THR A 25 -7.97 -15.90 -15.43
C THR A 25 -7.59 -17.09 -14.55
N ALA A 26 -8.38 -18.15 -14.61
CA ALA A 26 -8.01 -19.44 -14.05
C ALA A 26 -6.79 -19.96 -14.81
N SER A 27 -5.60 -19.43 -14.49
CA SER A 27 -4.35 -20.04 -14.88
C SER A 27 -4.36 -21.43 -14.27
N ARG A 28 -4.48 -22.45 -15.13
CA ARG A 28 -4.13 -23.82 -14.77
C ARG A 28 -2.70 -23.77 -14.25
N VAL A 29 -2.55 -23.73 -12.93
CA VAL A 29 -1.27 -23.93 -12.27
C VAL A 29 -0.89 -25.36 -12.58
N VAL A 30 0.02 -25.54 -13.54
CA VAL A 30 0.76 -26.78 -13.68
C VAL A 30 1.58 -26.87 -12.41
N SER A 31 1.16 -27.72 -11.47
CA SER A 31 1.88 -27.96 -10.23
C SER A 31 3.22 -28.63 -10.57
N SER A 32 4.26 -27.84 -10.79
CA SER A 32 5.61 -28.33 -10.53
C SER A 32 5.70 -28.55 -9.02
N ASN A 33 5.89 -29.80 -8.60
CA ASN A 33 6.19 -30.16 -7.21
C ASN A 33 7.55 -29.57 -6.83
N THR A 34 7.57 -28.28 -6.54
CA THR A 34 8.67 -27.63 -5.85
C THR A 34 8.26 -27.59 -4.39
N THR A 35 8.94 -28.37 -3.56
CA THR A 35 8.80 -28.33 -2.09
C THR A 35 9.21 -26.95 -1.61
N HIS A 36 8.24 -26.03 -1.56
CA HIS A 36 8.43 -24.72 -0.97
C HIS A 36 8.51 -24.88 0.55
N SER A 37 9.66 -24.53 1.12
CA SER A 37 9.78 -24.27 2.56
C SER A 37 8.87 -23.09 2.88
N THR A 38 7.73 -23.36 3.51
CA THR A 38 6.90 -22.31 4.12
C THR A 38 7.61 -21.87 5.40
N HIS A 39 8.49 -20.88 5.28
CA HIS A 39 8.88 -20.10 6.44
C HIS A 39 7.67 -19.28 6.87
N ASP A 40 6.92 -19.79 7.84
CA ASP A 40 5.86 -19.04 8.51
C ASP A 40 6.51 -17.85 9.22
N ASN A 41 6.30 -16.65 8.68
CA ASN A 41 6.77 -15.44 9.31
C ASN A 41 5.67 -14.90 10.22
N ILE A 42 5.78 -15.23 11.49
CA ILE A 42 4.76 -14.96 12.50
C ILE A 42 5.23 -13.81 13.40
N THR A 43 4.43 -12.76 13.55
CA THR A 43 4.64 -11.72 14.57
C THR A 43 3.50 -11.74 15.59
N LYS A 44 3.80 -11.38 16.85
CA LYS A 44 2.86 -11.46 18.00
C LYS A 44 3.02 -10.31 19.00
N GLY A 45 3.44 -9.14 18.55
CA GLY A 45 3.64 -7.98 19.43
C GLY A 45 2.31 -7.36 19.85
N ASP A 46 2.24 -6.85 21.08
CA ASP A 46 1.02 -6.21 21.59
C ASP A 46 0.84 -4.76 21.08
N SER A 47 1.91 -4.13 20.55
CA SER A 47 2.12 -2.66 20.44
C SER A 47 1.94 -1.90 21.77
N GLY A 48 2.41 -0.64 21.78
CA GLY A 48 2.69 0.17 22.98
C GLY A 48 1.49 0.49 23.90
N VAL A 49 1.39 1.74 24.34
CA VAL A 49 0.32 2.14 25.27
C VAL A 49 -1.04 2.15 24.56
N SER A 50 -2.08 1.66 25.23
CA SER A 50 -3.47 1.84 24.78
C SER A 50 -3.87 3.30 24.95
N CYS A 51 -4.33 3.94 23.88
CA CYS A 51 -4.42 5.39 23.83
C CYS A 51 -5.78 5.90 23.32
N THR A 52 -6.21 5.44 22.14
CA THR A 52 -7.31 6.09 21.43
C THR A 52 -8.66 5.86 22.10
N LYS A 53 -9.67 6.68 21.75
CA LYS A 53 -11.04 6.55 22.29
C LYS A 53 -11.65 5.16 22.12
N ILE A 54 -11.21 4.41 21.12
CA ILE A 54 -11.67 3.05 20.81
C ILE A 54 -10.71 1.96 21.32
N GLY A 55 -9.69 2.34 22.10
CA GLY A 55 -8.73 1.42 22.70
C GLY A 55 -7.67 0.90 21.72
N ARG A 56 -7.32 1.68 20.68
CA ARG A 56 -6.15 1.37 19.84
C ARG A 56 -4.86 1.77 20.54
N ARG A 57 -3.81 1.03 20.21
CA ARG A 57 -2.47 1.16 20.79
C ARG A 57 -1.56 1.92 19.84
N CYS A 58 -0.73 2.78 20.39
CA CYS A 58 0.31 3.46 19.63
C CYS A 58 1.44 2.48 19.28
N LEU A 59 2.26 2.85 18.30
CA LEU A 59 3.52 2.14 18.07
C LEU A 59 4.39 2.14 19.34
N THR A 60 5.24 1.13 19.49
CA THR A 60 6.22 1.11 20.59
C THR A 60 7.07 2.38 20.58
N GLY A 61 7.20 3.02 21.74
CA GLY A 61 7.98 4.26 21.91
C GLY A 61 7.29 5.55 21.46
N ILE A 62 6.02 5.49 21.04
CA ILE A 62 5.21 6.67 20.70
C ILE A 62 4.36 7.10 21.90
N ASP A 63 4.34 8.40 22.16
CA ASP A 63 3.58 8.99 23.25
C ASP A 63 2.08 9.03 22.96
N CYS A 64 1.30 8.78 24.01
CA CYS A 64 -0.15 9.00 24.02
C CYS A 64 -0.46 10.34 24.70
N VAL A 65 -0.96 11.30 23.92
CA VAL A 65 -1.36 12.62 24.41
C VAL A 65 -2.82 12.84 24.06
N ASP A 66 -3.66 13.15 25.06
CA ASP A 66 -5.09 13.43 24.87
C ASP A 66 -5.88 12.38 24.06
N LYS A 67 -5.50 11.10 24.22
CA LYS A 67 -6.07 9.95 23.49
C LYS A 67 -5.73 9.92 22.00
N GLU A 68 -4.60 10.50 21.62
CA GLU A 68 -4.02 10.45 20.28
C GLU A 68 -2.56 9.99 20.35
N CYS A 69 -2.15 9.19 19.38
CA CYS A 69 -0.77 8.74 19.24
C CYS A 69 0.03 9.81 18.49
N VAL A 70 0.86 10.57 19.21
CA VAL A 70 1.53 11.77 18.67
C VAL A 70 2.95 11.43 18.28
N CYS A 71 3.31 11.72 17.03
CA CYS A 71 4.68 11.51 16.55
C CYS A 71 5.68 12.39 17.33
N PRO A 72 6.92 11.92 17.55
CA PRO A 72 7.92 12.68 18.28
C PRO A 72 8.26 14.03 17.62
N PRO A 73 8.81 15.00 18.36
CA PRO A 73 9.23 16.27 17.79
C PRO A 73 10.17 16.10 16.60
N GLY A 74 9.92 16.81 15.50
CA GLY A 74 10.69 16.71 14.26
C GLY A 74 10.17 15.65 13.26
N GLN A 75 9.17 14.87 13.66
CA GLN A 75 8.53 13.87 12.81
C GLN A 75 7.06 14.21 12.53
N LYS A 76 6.53 13.62 11.47
CA LYS A 76 5.13 13.68 11.05
C LYS A 76 4.60 12.29 10.72
N GLY A 77 3.29 12.14 10.67
CA GLY A 77 2.63 10.91 10.26
C GLY A 77 1.48 10.53 11.18
N ASN A 78 1.30 9.23 11.39
CA ASN A 78 0.31 8.68 12.31
C ASN A 78 1.02 7.75 13.29
N GLY A 79 1.01 8.09 14.59
CA GLY A 79 1.65 7.32 15.65
C GLY A 79 1.09 5.91 15.87
N GLU A 80 0.03 5.50 15.16
CA GLU A 80 -0.50 4.13 15.13
C GLU A 80 0.09 3.28 13.97
N ILE A 81 0.67 3.92 12.95
CA ILE A 81 1.21 3.27 11.72
C ILE A 81 2.69 3.59 11.51
N GLU A 82 3.03 4.86 11.31
CA GLU A 82 4.40 5.31 11.04
C GLU A 82 4.56 6.80 11.31
N CYS A 83 5.68 7.12 11.96
CA CYS A 83 6.22 8.47 12.05
C CYS A 83 7.51 8.54 11.23
N VAL A 84 7.63 9.58 10.41
CA VAL A 84 8.79 9.83 9.54
C VAL A 84 9.30 11.25 9.76
N ASP A 85 10.56 11.50 9.48
CA ASP A 85 11.11 12.86 9.55
C ASP A 85 10.35 13.81 8.63
N ASN A 86 10.25 15.08 9.03
CA ASN A 86 9.44 16.09 8.34
C ASN A 86 9.82 16.28 6.86
N GLU A 87 11.07 15.99 6.50
CA GLU A 87 11.60 16.06 5.13
C GLU A 87 11.14 14.90 4.23
N ASN A 88 10.80 13.74 4.79
CA ASN A 88 10.37 12.59 4.02
C ASN A 88 8.91 12.73 3.60
N PHE A 89 8.55 12.11 2.49
CA PHE A 89 7.16 12.00 2.05
C PHE A 89 6.56 10.73 2.62
N LEU A 90 5.30 10.80 3.07
CA LEU A 90 4.57 9.66 3.62
C LEU A 90 3.21 9.54 2.94
N CYS A 91 2.94 8.36 2.39
CA CYS A 91 1.60 7.95 1.96
C CYS A 91 1.14 6.78 2.83
N THR A 92 -0.12 6.80 3.28
CA THR A 92 -0.67 5.71 4.11
C THR A 92 -2.04 5.29 3.62
N VAL A 93 -2.35 4.00 3.70
CA VAL A 93 -3.71 3.46 3.59
C VAL A 93 -4.00 2.65 4.84
N SER A 94 -5.08 2.97 5.56
CA SER A 94 -5.35 2.35 6.86
C SER A 94 -6.83 2.08 7.11
N ALA A 95 -7.14 1.05 7.91
CA ALA A 95 -8.51 0.64 8.25
C ALA A 95 -9.43 0.45 7.02
N ASP A 96 -10.66 0.97 7.09
CA ASP A 96 -11.67 1.03 6.01
C ASP A 96 -11.26 2.10 5.02
N PRO A 97 -10.57 1.71 3.94
CA PRO A 97 -9.22 2.15 3.66
C PRO A 97 -9.17 3.65 3.42
N HIS A 98 -8.78 4.36 4.48
CA HIS A 98 -8.51 5.78 4.47
C HIS A 98 -7.11 6.00 3.89
N LEU A 99 -7.06 6.56 2.69
CA LEU A 99 -5.85 6.95 1.99
C LEU A 99 -5.47 8.38 2.38
N HIS A 100 -4.21 8.55 2.77
CA HIS A 100 -3.56 9.84 2.97
C HIS A 100 -2.40 9.93 1.97
N SER A 101 -2.51 10.86 1.02
CA SER A 101 -1.54 11.06 -0.06
C SER A 101 -0.26 11.77 0.41
N TYR A 102 0.76 11.84 -0.45
CA TYR A 102 1.98 12.61 -0.17
C TYR A 102 1.71 14.12 -0.05
N GLY A 103 0.73 14.63 -0.79
CA GLY A 103 0.22 16.00 -0.73
C GLY A 103 -0.82 16.25 0.37
N LEU A 104 -0.93 15.34 1.35
CA LEU A 104 -1.83 15.43 2.51
C LEU A 104 -3.34 15.35 2.21
N SER A 105 -3.74 15.22 0.94
CA SER A 105 -5.12 14.93 0.55
C SER A 105 -5.60 13.59 1.12
N ARG A 106 -6.89 13.51 1.48
CA ARG A 106 -7.52 12.37 2.14
C ARG A 106 -8.75 11.85 1.40
N THR A 107 -8.85 10.55 1.19
CA THR A 107 -10.03 9.89 0.59
C THR A 107 -10.20 8.47 1.06
N ASP A 108 -11.38 7.92 0.81
CA ASP A 108 -11.71 6.53 1.11
C ASP A 108 -11.60 5.70 -0.19
N VAL A 109 -11.17 4.44 -0.08
CA VAL A 109 -10.93 3.56 -1.24
C VAL A 109 -11.71 2.26 -1.11
N ASP A 110 -13.03 2.35 -1.14
CA ASP A 110 -13.94 1.25 -0.80
C ASP A 110 -14.17 0.28 -1.97
N LEU A 111 -13.09 -0.28 -2.50
CA LEU A 111 -13.14 -1.19 -3.65
C LEU A 111 -12.32 -2.46 -3.43
N PRO A 112 -12.89 -3.66 -3.68
CA PRO A 112 -12.19 -4.93 -3.54
C PRO A 112 -11.35 -5.26 -4.78
N CYS A 113 -10.51 -4.34 -5.23
CA CYS A 113 -9.67 -4.55 -6.41
C CYS A 113 -8.22 -4.18 -6.16
N ARG A 114 -7.35 -4.67 -7.05
CA ARG A 114 -5.96 -4.22 -7.13
C ARG A 114 -5.90 -2.83 -7.76
N TYR A 115 -5.13 -1.94 -7.17
CA TYR A 115 -4.84 -0.60 -7.70
C TYR A 115 -3.45 -0.16 -7.29
N ARG A 116 -2.89 0.77 -8.07
CA ARG A 116 -1.56 1.35 -7.81
C ARG A 116 -1.63 2.49 -6.80
N LEU A 117 -0.92 2.35 -5.69
CA LEU A 117 -0.72 3.43 -4.73
C LEU A 117 0.30 4.43 -5.22
N THR A 118 1.50 3.99 -5.56
CA THR A 118 2.59 4.90 -5.91
C THR A 118 3.51 4.38 -6.97
N ARG A 119 4.14 5.31 -7.68
CA ARG A 119 5.31 5.08 -8.52
C ARG A 119 6.23 6.29 -8.46
N TYR A 120 7.49 6.08 -8.08
CA TYR A 120 8.48 7.16 -8.05
C TYR A 120 9.88 6.64 -8.37
N LEU A 121 10.74 7.58 -8.78
CA LEU A 121 12.16 7.38 -8.95
C LEU A 121 12.91 8.04 -7.79
N THR A 122 13.99 7.42 -7.34
CA THR A 122 14.95 8.02 -6.41
C THR A 122 16.36 7.79 -6.94
N GLU A 123 17.27 8.69 -6.59
CA GLU A 123 18.69 8.55 -6.90
C GLU A 123 19.34 7.64 -5.85
N HIS A 124 20.30 6.82 -6.28
CA HIS A 124 20.99 5.89 -5.42
C HIS A 124 22.00 6.62 -4.54
N ARG A 125 21.84 6.56 -3.21
CA ARG A 125 22.61 7.38 -2.27
C ARG A 125 24.05 6.91 -2.03
N THR A 126 24.37 5.67 -2.38
CA THR A 126 25.60 4.99 -1.93
C THR A 126 26.52 4.52 -3.08
N ALA A 127 26.18 4.78 -4.34
CA ALA A 127 27.01 4.32 -5.45
C ALA A 127 28.14 5.31 -5.70
N ALA A 128 29.37 4.80 -5.82
CA ALA A 128 30.52 5.58 -6.30
C ALA A 128 30.29 6.11 -7.74
N THR A 129 29.31 5.57 -8.46
CA THR A 129 28.86 6.02 -9.78
C THR A 129 27.56 6.82 -9.63
N SER A 130 27.61 8.09 -10.01
CA SER A 130 26.57 9.11 -9.81
C SER A 130 25.27 8.94 -10.62
N GLU A 131 24.95 7.76 -11.13
CA GLU A 131 23.86 7.58 -12.10
C GLU A 131 22.90 6.41 -11.84
N SER A 132 23.06 5.63 -10.77
CA SER A 132 22.08 4.58 -10.49
C SER A 132 20.77 5.15 -9.94
N ARG A 133 19.65 4.61 -10.44
CA ARG A 133 18.28 5.05 -10.09
C ARG A 133 17.46 3.87 -9.60
N CYS A 134 16.70 4.07 -8.54
CA CYS A 134 15.68 3.11 -8.13
C CYS A 134 14.31 3.56 -8.63
N THR A 135 13.54 2.65 -9.20
CA THR A 135 12.10 2.82 -9.43
C THR A 135 11.35 1.96 -8.43
N VAL A 136 10.46 2.60 -7.66
CA VAL A 136 9.60 1.92 -6.70
C VAL A 136 8.16 2.05 -7.21
N GLU A 137 7.44 0.94 -7.26
CA GLU A 137 6.01 0.92 -7.57
C GLU A 137 5.27 0.02 -6.57
N VAL A 138 4.18 0.53 -6.00
CA VAL A 138 3.42 -0.19 -4.97
C VAL A 138 1.96 -0.33 -5.40
N TYR A 139 1.47 -1.55 -5.36
CA TYR A 139 0.08 -1.90 -5.57
C TYR A 139 -0.51 -2.48 -4.30
N VAL A 140 -1.81 -2.26 -4.10
CA VAL A 140 -2.56 -2.88 -3.01
C VAL A 140 -3.84 -3.49 -3.54
N THR A 141 -4.37 -4.47 -2.82
CA THR A 141 -5.68 -5.05 -3.09
C THR A 141 -6.47 -5.05 -1.80
N ASN A 142 -7.69 -4.52 -1.85
CA ASN A 142 -8.58 -4.55 -0.69
C ASN A 142 -9.49 -5.78 -0.69
N GLU A 143 -10.03 -6.11 0.46
CA GLU A 143 -11.04 -7.15 0.67
C GLU A 143 -12.13 -6.64 1.61
N LEU A 144 -13.38 -7.02 1.35
CA LEU A 144 -14.50 -6.73 2.25
C LEU A 144 -14.56 -7.80 3.34
N ASN A 145 -14.45 -7.39 4.60
CA ASN A 145 -14.66 -8.25 5.77
C ASN A 145 -15.55 -7.56 6.79
N MET A 146 -16.58 -8.25 7.30
CA MET A 146 -17.52 -7.70 8.30
C MET A 146 -18.09 -6.31 7.97
N GLY A 147 -18.29 -6.01 6.67
CA GLY A 147 -18.85 -4.74 6.20
C GLY A 147 -17.85 -3.58 6.06
N GLN A 148 -16.55 -3.82 6.28
CA GLN A 148 -15.48 -2.84 6.06
C GLN A 148 -14.47 -3.40 5.05
N TYR A 149 -13.91 -2.53 4.22
CA TYR A 149 -12.80 -2.89 3.35
C TYR A 149 -11.49 -2.82 4.13
N TYR A 150 -10.53 -3.67 3.81
CA TYR A 150 -9.18 -3.58 4.38
C TYR A 150 -8.15 -3.92 3.32
N VAL A 151 -6.94 -3.40 3.46
CA VAL A 151 -5.81 -3.81 2.63
C VAL A 151 -5.51 -5.28 2.92
N ARG A 152 -5.84 -6.15 1.96
CA ARG A 152 -5.62 -7.61 2.06
C ARG A 152 -4.20 -7.99 1.68
N SER A 153 -3.66 -7.34 0.66
CA SER A 153 -2.34 -7.66 0.13
C SER A 153 -1.66 -6.44 -0.48
N VAL A 154 -0.35 -6.40 -0.36
CA VAL A 154 0.54 -5.37 -0.91
C VAL A 154 1.54 -6.03 -1.84
N SER A 155 1.73 -5.46 -3.03
CA SER A 155 2.68 -5.83 -4.08
C SER A 155 3.62 -4.66 -4.34
N ILE A 156 4.94 -4.94 -4.41
CA ILE A 156 5.99 -3.91 -4.45
C ILE A 156 7.00 -4.27 -5.54
N SER A 157 6.95 -3.56 -6.66
CA SER A 157 7.97 -3.65 -7.72
C SER A 157 9.10 -2.67 -7.42
N LEU A 158 10.35 -3.18 -7.43
CA LEU A 158 11.56 -2.40 -7.24
C LEU A 158 12.54 -2.71 -8.36
N SER A 159 12.83 -1.73 -9.21
CA SER A 159 13.88 -1.87 -10.21
C SER A 159 15.02 -0.89 -9.96
N ALA A 160 16.24 -1.42 -9.84
CA ALA A 160 17.45 -0.62 -9.83
C ALA A 160 18.06 -0.61 -11.24
N GLN A 161 18.26 0.58 -11.79
CA GLN A 161 18.94 0.78 -13.06
C GLN A 161 20.36 1.27 -12.77
N ASP A 162 21.34 0.46 -13.14
CA ASP A 162 22.69 0.97 -13.43
C ASP A 162 22.74 1.41 -14.89
N SER A 163 23.53 2.45 -15.17
CA SER A 163 23.73 3.10 -16.46
C SER A 163 24.05 2.14 -17.63
N GLY A 164 24.54 0.92 -17.33
CA GLY A 164 24.98 -0.06 -18.32
C GLY A 164 23.98 -1.12 -18.79
N GLU A 165 23.05 -1.62 -17.93
CA GLU A 165 22.38 -2.92 -18.22
C GLU A 165 20.84 -2.94 -18.15
N GLN A 166 20.13 -1.87 -17.76
CA GLN A 166 18.64 -1.78 -17.79
C GLN A 166 17.89 -3.05 -17.32
N VAL A 167 18.35 -3.70 -16.25
CA VAL A 167 17.69 -4.92 -15.78
C VAL A 167 16.49 -4.57 -14.90
N HIS A 168 15.29 -4.83 -15.40
CA HIS A 168 14.03 -4.65 -14.68
C HIS A 168 13.67 -5.92 -13.91
N HIS A 169 13.78 -5.89 -12.59
CA HIS A 169 13.22 -6.93 -11.74
C HIS A 169 11.96 -6.40 -11.06
N GLU A 170 10.83 -7.00 -11.38
CA GLU A 170 9.57 -6.76 -10.68
C GLU A 170 9.42 -7.88 -9.65
N PHE A 171 9.24 -7.51 -8.39
CA PHE A 171 8.86 -8.46 -7.36
C PHE A 171 7.40 -8.22 -7.01
N GLU A 172 6.60 -9.26 -6.96
CA GLU A 172 5.25 -9.16 -6.48
C GLU A 172 5.21 -9.77 -5.09
N VAL A 173 5.27 -8.92 -4.09
CA VAL A 173 4.91 -9.32 -2.73
C VAL A 173 3.39 -9.54 -2.73
N ARG A 174 2.92 -10.61 -2.12
CA ARG A 174 1.50 -10.74 -1.77
C ARG A 174 1.47 -11.24 -0.36
N LYS A 175 1.45 -10.33 0.60
CA LYS A 175 1.19 -10.71 1.98
C LYS A 175 -0.28 -11.02 2.15
N PHE A 176 -0.61 -12.30 2.30
CA PHE A 176 -1.87 -12.70 2.91
C PHE A 176 -1.62 -12.72 4.40
N GLY A 177 -2.16 -11.72 5.08
CA GLY A 177 -2.29 -11.80 6.52
C GLY A 177 -3.66 -12.34 6.85
N VAL A 178 -3.70 -13.55 7.38
CA VAL A 178 -4.80 -13.92 8.27
C VAL A 178 -4.20 -13.76 9.65
N SER A 179 -4.67 -12.76 10.38
CA SER A 179 -4.49 -12.75 11.81
C SER A 179 -5.76 -13.30 12.45
N GLU A 180 -5.54 -14.24 13.37
CA GLU A 180 -6.51 -14.73 14.33
C GLU A 180 -5.85 -14.55 15.70
N ASP A 181 -6.55 -13.85 16.59
CA ASP A 181 -6.14 -13.65 17.97
C ASP A 181 -4.76 -12.97 18.09
N GLN A 182 -4.54 -11.90 17.30
CA GLN A 182 -3.32 -11.08 17.31
C GLN A 182 -2.04 -11.82 16.89
N ILE A 183 -2.16 -13.01 16.29
CA ILE A 183 -1.05 -13.70 15.64
C ILE A 183 -1.05 -13.33 14.17
N PHE A 184 -0.03 -12.64 13.68
CA PHE A 184 0.03 -12.19 12.28
C PHE A 184 0.90 -13.14 11.48
N ASN A 185 0.29 -13.98 10.64
CA ASN A 185 1.02 -14.81 9.69
C ASN A 185 1.14 -14.08 8.36
N TYR A 186 2.36 -13.89 7.87
CA TYR A 186 2.61 -13.29 6.57
C TYR A 186 3.06 -14.34 5.56
N GLN A 187 2.14 -14.75 4.68
CA GLN A 187 2.46 -15.62 3.54
C GLN A 187 2.87 -14.78 2.33
N SER A 188 3.82 -15.23 1.53
CA SER A 188 4.20 -14.62 0.26
C SER A 188 4.04 -15.61 -0.89
N ASN A 189 3.33 -15.21 -1.95
CA ASN A 189 3.25 -16.00 -3.17
C ASN A 189 4.24 -15.44 -4.19
N VAL A 190 5.16 -16.28 -4.65
CA VAL A 190 6.19 -15.92 -5.64
C VAL A 190 5.68 -16.21 -7.04
N THR A 191 5.36 -15.19 -7.83
CA THR A 191 4.96 -15.39 -9.23
C THR A 191 6.14 -15.31 -10.21
N ARG A 192 7.22 -14.61 -9.86
CA ARG A 192 8.54 -14.64 -10.52
C ARG A 192 9.53 -13.91 -9.62
N THR A 193 10.69 -14.54 -9.41
CA THR A 193 11.83 -14.06 -8.59
C THR A 193 11.55 -13.99 -7.07
N GLN A 194 12.51 -14.48 -6.30
CA GLN A 194 12.40 -14.95 -4.91
C GLN A 194 11.61 -14.00 -3.98
N SER A 195 10.77 -14.57 -3.11
CA SER A 195 10.12 -13.79 -2.05
C SER A 195 11.18 -13.37 -1.04
N VAL A 196 11.60 -12.11 -1.10
CA VAL A 196 12.52 -11.51 -0.14
C VAL A 196 11.90 -11.52 1.27
N TRP A 197 10.58 -11.41 1.38
CA TRP A 197 9.87 -11.48 2.66
C TRP A 197 9.93 -12.87 3.28
N GLY A 198 10.69 -13.00 4.37
CA GLY A 198 10.78 -14.23 5.14
C GLY A 198 12.12 -14.94 5.07
N SER A 199 13.07 -14.42 4.30
CA SER A 199 14.46 -14.66 4.61
C SER A 199 14.87 -13.55 5.59
N ALA A 200 15.30 -13.89 6.82
CA ALA A 200 15.92 -12.90 7.72
C ALA A 200 17.26 -12.38 7.16
N THR A 201 17.59 -12.76 5.93
CA THR A 201 18.80 -12.44 5.20
C THR A 201 18.48 -11.31 4.22
N HIS A 202 19.31 -10.27 4.26
CA HIS A 202 19.32 -9.26 3.22
C HIS A 202 19.53 -9.91 1.85
N GLU A 203 18.92 -9.36 0.81
CA GLU A 203 19.16 -9.76 -0.56
C GLU A 203 19.64 -8.54 -1.34
N THR A 204 20.71 -8.71 -2.11
CA THR A 204 21.19 -7.67 -3.02
C THR A 204 20.55 -7.88 -4.38
N VAL A 205 19.75 -6.91 -4.82
CA VAL A 205 19.10 -6.89 -6.14
C VAL A 205 19.79 -5.84 -7.00
N ASN A 206 20.60 -6.26 -7.98
CA ASN A 206 21.34 -5.36 -8.87
C ASN A 206 22.15 -4.28 -8.12
N GLY A 207 22.85 -4.69 -7.05
CA GLY A 207 23.66 -3.78 -6.23
C GLY A 207 22.88 -2.91 -5.25
N VAL A 208 21.56 -3.08 -5.15
CA VAL A 208 20.72 -2.45 -4.12
C VAL A 208 20.38 -3.48 -3.06
N ASP A 209 20.76 -3.21 -1.81
CA ASP A 209 20.41 -4.07 -0.69
C ASP A 209 18.94 -3.87 -0.30
N VAL A 210 18.23 -4.98 -0.26
CA VAL A 210 16.83 -5.04 0.16
C VAL A 210 16.78 -5.77 1.48
N TYR A 211 16.18 -5.11 2.48
CA TYR A 211 16.03 -5.61 3.84
C TYR A 211 14.55 -5.91 4.13
N PRO A 212 14.11 -7.13 3.83
CA PRO A 212 12.77 -7.60 4.16
C PRO A 212 12.72 -8.11 5.61
N THR A 213 12.32 -7.26 6.54
CA THR A 213 12.33 -7.58 7.97
C THR A 213 10.93 -7.61 8.57
N PHE A 214 10.87 -8.02 9.83
CA PHE A 214 9.66 -8.00 10.64
C PHE A 214 9.88 -7.11 11.85
N ASP A 215 8.94 -6.20 12.07
CA ASP A 215 8.83 -5.44 13.30
C ASP A 215 7.93 -6.26 14.22
N GLU A 216 8.53 -7.17 14.99
CA GLU A 216 7.82 -8.15 15.81
C GLU A 216 6.98 -7.48 16.91
N GLU A 217 7.42 -6.32 17.43
CA GLU A 217 6.73 -5.58 18.48
C GLU A 217 5.48 -4.87 17.96
N ASN A 218 5.54 -4.33 16.74
CA ASN A 218 4.44 -3.60 16.13
C ASN A 218 3.68 -4.42 15.08
N ASN A 219 4.03 -5.69 14.90
CA ASN A 219 3.46 -6.58 13.90
C ASN A 219 3.49 -6.03 12.47
N PHE A 220 4.58 -5.41 12.03
CA PHE A 220 4.72 -5.01 10.62
C PHE A 220 5.63 -5.95 9.84
N ALA A 221 5.22 -6.20 8.60
CA ALA A 221 6.14 -6.44 7.52
C ALA A 221 6.87 -5.12 7.19
N VAL A 222 8.20 -5.07 7.25
CA VAL A 222 8.99 -3.90 6.84
C VAL A 222 9.92 -4.21 5.66
N LEU A 223 9.77 -3.46 4.56
CA LEU A 223 10.73 -3.47 3.46
C LEU A 223 11.55 -2.20 3.62
N TRP A 224 12.84 -2.37 3.86
CA TRP A 224 13.76 -1.25 3.91
C TRP A 224 14.76 -1.37 2.77
N VAL A 225 14.91 -0.28 2.01
CA VAL A 225 15.84 -0.19 0.88
C VAL A 225 16.69 1.08 1.09
N PRO A 226 17.77 1.00 1.87
CA PRO A 226 18.52 2.16 2.33
C PRO A 226 19.11 3.00 1.19
N GLU A 227 19.58 2.38 0.13
CA GLU A 227 20.20 3.04 -1.03
C GLU A 227 19.19 3.90 -1.79
N CYS A 228 17.92 3.53 -1.72
CA CYS A 228 16.78 4.24 -2.28
C CYS A 228 16.03 5.07 -1.21
N ALA A 229 16.56 5.12 0.03
CA ALA A 229 15.96 5.72 1.22
C ALA A 229 14.43 5.47 1.33
N THR A 230 14.00 4.25 0.99
CA THR A 230 12.59 3.89 0.87
C THR A 230 12.22 2.88 1.94
N ARG A 231 11.13 3.15 2.68
CA ARG A 231 10.58 2.22 3.66
C ARG A 231 9.11 1.96 3.37
N ILE A 232 8.73 0.69 3.36
CA ILE A 232 7.33 0.28 3.23
C ILE A 232 6.98 -0.60 4.44
N LYS A 233 6.01 -0.19 5.24
CA LYS A 233 5.49 -1.02 6.34
C LYS A 233 4.09 -1.50 5.98
N TYR A 234 3.80 -2.77 6.25
CA TYR A 234 2.46 -3.35 6.08
C TYR A 234 2.06 -4.17 7.30
N ARG A 235 0.91 -3.84 7.90
CA ARG A 235 0.26 -4.59 8.97
C ARG A 235 -1.06 -5.12 8.43
N ALA A 236 -1.21 -6.43 8.44
CA ALA A 236 -2.45 -7.06 8.00
C ALA A 236 -3.60 -6.79 8.98
N TYR A 237 -4.83 -7.01 8.51
CA TYR A 237 -6.03 -6.94 9.34
C TYR A 237 -6.30 -8.28 10.07
N ASP A 238 -6.66 -8.23 11.35
CA ASP A 238 -7.08 -9.40 12.16
C ASP A 238 -8.56 -9.72 11.89
N ARG A 239 -8.81 -10.90 11.33
CA ARG A 239 -10.17 -11.30 10.93
C ARG A 239 -11.02 -11.78 12.10
N SER A 240 -10.40 -12.14 13.23
CA SER A 240 -11.15 -12.61 14.41
C SER A 240 -11.74 -11.44 15.22
N GLN A 241 -11.24 -10.21 15.02
CA GLN A 241 -11.65 -9.05 15.80
C GLN A 241 -12.34 -7.99 14.95
N HIS A 242 -13.59 -7.65 15.28
CA HIS A 242 -14.26 -6.50 14.66
C HIS A 242 -13.58 -5.17 15.03
N ARG A 243 -13.06 -5.06 16.25
CA ARG A 243 -12.30 -3.90 16.73
C ARG A 243 -10.83 -4.25 16.86
N GLN A 244 -10.03 -3.70 15.97
CA GLN A 244 -8.59 -3.91 15.95
C GLN A 244 -7.91 -3.03 17.02
N HIS A 245 -7.08 -3.62 17.89
CA HIS A 245 -6.26 -2.86 18.83
C HIS A 245 -5.03 -2.21 18.17
N GLN A 246 -4.56 -2.78 17.07
CA GLN A 246 -3.50 -2.22 16.23
C GLN A 246 -4.12 -1.80 14.90
N LEU A 247 -3.79 -0.61 14.40
CA LEU A 247 -4.35 -0.11 13.15
C LEU A 247 -3.75 -0.86 11.94
N PRO A 248 -4.53 -1.66 11.18
CA PRO A 248 -4.02 -2.31 9.97
C PRO A 248 -3.85 -1.30 8.84
N GLY A 249 -2.97 -1.62 7.91
CA GLY A 249 -2.72 -0.76 6.77
C GLY A 249 -1.31 -0.89 6.20
N ILE A 250 -1.01 0.02 5.28
CA ILE A 250 0.29 0.21 4.67
C ILE A 250 0.74 1.66 4.85
N SER A 251 2.04 1.84 5.04
CA SER A 251 2.72 3.11 4.92
C SER A 251 3.88 3.01 3.94
N ILE A 252 4.08 4.08 3.18
CA ILE A 252 5.13 4.20 2.16
C ILE A 252 5.85 5.52 2.42
N MET A 253 7.08 5.40 2.93
CA MET A 253 8.00 6.50 3.07
C MET A 253 8.86 6.60 1.81
N ALA A 254 8.85 7.78 1.20
CA ALA A 254 9.71 8.14 0.07
C ALA A 254 10.62 9.31 0.46
N PRO A 255 11.87 9.36 -0.03
CA PRO A 255 12.78 10.44 0.31
C PRO A 255 12.43 11.77 -0.39
N PRO A 256 12.91 12.93 0.10
CA PRO A 256 12.60 14.25 -0.45
C PRO A 256 13.04 14.47 -1.90
N ASP A 257 14.06 13.75 -2.37
CA ASP A 257 14.57 13.80 -3.74
C ASP A 257 13.77 12.92 -4.73
N SER A 258 12.68 12.29 -4.26
CA SER A 258 11.84 11.43 -5.08
C SER A 258 11.18 12.18 -6.24
N LYS A 259 11.34 11.64 -7.45
CA LYS A 259 10.65 12.10 -8.66
C LYS A 259 9.44 11.20 -8.88
N PHE A 260 8.27 11.67 -8.45
CA PHE A 260 7.00 10.98 -8.67
C PHE A 260 6.68 10.93 -10.17
N LEU A 261 6.28 9.76 -10.64
CA LEU A 261 5.99 9.53 -12.06
C LEU A 261 4.47 9.34 -12.25
N PRO A 262 3.68 10.42 -12.26
CA PRO A 262 2.26 10.29 -12.54
C PRO A 262 2.03 9.79 -13.97
N THR A 263 2.75 10.28 -14.98
CA THR A 263 2.30 10.35 -16.38
C THR A 263 2.74 9.26 -17.37
N PHE A 264 3.40 8.18 -16.97
CA PHE A 264 3.73 7.11 -17.93
C PHE A 264 2.50 6.23 -18.26
N GLY A 265 1.71 6.64 -19.27
CA GLY A 265 0.59 5.89 -19.85
C GLY A 265 -0.80 6.52 -19.66
N ASN A 266 -1.79 5.97 -20.37
CA ASN A 266 -3.21 6.29 -20.16
C ASN A 266 -3.64 5.74 -18.78
N TYR A 267 -3.57 6.60 -17.77
CA TYR A 267 -4.40 6.70 -16.56
C TYR A 267 -5.01 5.42 -15.91
N PRO A 268 -4.93 5.21 -14.57
CA PRO A 268 -4.67 6.17 -13.51
C PRO A 268 -3.24 6.22 -12.99
N HIS A 269 -2.89 7.48 -12.75
CA HIS A 269 -1.77 7.96 -11.98
C HIS A 269 -1.86 7.41 -10.54
N SER A 270 -0.72 7.14 -9.91
CA SER A 270 -0.57 6.82 -8.49
C SER A 270 -1.65 7.49 -7.60
N LEU A 271 -2.38 6.71 -6.80
CA LEU A 271 -3.36 7.30 -5.87
C LEU A 271 -2.70 8.17 -4.79
N CYS A 272 -1.49 7.84 -4.35
CA CYS A 272 -0.72 8.67 -3.40
C CYS A 272 -0.32 10.04 -3.96
N GLY A 273 -0.54 10.30 -5.25
CA GLY A 273 -0.24 11.58 -5.88
C GLY A 273 1.24 11.94 -5.85
N THR A 274 1.52 13.23 -5.79
CA THR A 274 2.84 13.85 -5.67
C THR A 274 2.89 14.75 -4.43
N PHE A 275 4.08 15.17 -4.02
CA PHE A 275 4.23 16.10 -2.90
C PHE A 275 3.75 17.53 -3.21
N THR A 276 3.62 17.89 -4.49
CA THR A 276 3.09 19.20 -4.92
C THR A 276 1.58 19.22 -5.03
N ASP A 277 0.93 18.07 -4.89
CA ASP A 277 -0.51 17.99 -4.92
C ASP A 277 -1.07 18.70 -3.67
N ASN A 278 -2.19 19.37 -3.85
CA ASN A 278 -2.88 20.07 -2.76
C ASN A 278 -3.74 19.09 -1.93
N GLU A 279 -4.24 19.56 -0.80
CA GLU A 279 -5.17 18.81 0.04
C GLU A 279 -6.51 18.49 -0.66
N THR A 280 -6.79 19.14 -1.80
CA THR A 280 -8.02 18.97 -2.60
C THR A 280 -7.85 18.04 -3.79
N LEU A 281 -6.71 17.34 -3.93
CA LEU A 281 -6.36 16.49 -5.08
C LEU A 281 -7.54 15.64 -5.59
N TYR A 282 -8.21 14.91 -4.70
CA TYR A 282 -9.31 14.00 -5.09
C TYR A 282 -10.61 14.74 -5.40
N ALA A 283 -10.85 15.90 -4.78
CA ALA A 283 -12.01 16.75 -5.07
C ALA A 283 -11.87 17.44 -6.44
N ASP A 284 -10.67 17.96 -6.72
CA ASP A 284 -10.32 18.55 -8.02
C ASP A 284 -10.42 17.48 -9.12
N ARG A 285 -9.97 16.25 -8.81
CA ARG A 285 -10.10 15.09 -9.71
C ARG A 285 -11.54 14.75 -10.03
N ALA A 286 -12.39 14.57 -9.00
CA ALA A 286 -13.80 14.27 -9.20
C ALA A 286 -14.49 15.37 -10.01
N THR A 287 -14.19 16.64 -9.71
CA THR A 287 -14.71 17.79 -10.45
C THR A 287 -14.30 17.76 -11.93
N GLY A 288 -13.03 17.47 -12.22
CA GLY A 288 -12.54 17.33 -13.60
C GLY A 288 -13.20 16.20 -14.39
N LEU A 289 -13.69 15.15 -13.71
CA LEU A 289 -14.45 14.05 -14.30
C LEU A 289 -15.97 14.31 -14.36
N GLY A 290 -16.44 15.47 -13.87
CA GLY A 290 -17.87 15.76 -13.76
C GLY A 290 -18.59 14.90 -12.71
N LEU A 291 -17.87 14.41 -11.70
CA LEU A 291 -18.37 13.61 -10.61
C LEU A 291 -18.55 14.46 -9.35
N PHE A 292 -19.62 14.20 -8.61
CA PHE A 292 -19.96 14.95 -7.39
C PHE A 292 -19.37 14.36 -6.11
N ASN A 293 -18.79 13.16 -6.18
CA ASN A 293 -18.18 12.48 -5.05
C ASN A 293 -16.71 12.13 -5.39
N LYS A 294 -15.78 12.50 -4.50
CA LYS A 294 -14.36 12.14 -4.55
C LYS A 294 -14.15 10.63 -4.72
N ASP A 295 -14.95 9.81 -4.05
CA ASP A 295 -14.83 8.36 -4.06
C ASP A 295 -15.15 7.82 -5.45
N LEU A 296 -16.15 8.39 -6.13
CA LEU A 296 -16.49 8.03 -7.51
C LEU A 296 -15.35 8.39 -8.47
N GLY A 297 -14.63 9.49 -8.22
CA GLY A 297 -13.41 9.83 -8.95
C GLY A 297 -12.37 8.73 -8.83
N VAL A 298 -12.01 8.38 -7.60
CA VAL A 298 -11.05 7.29 -7.32
C VAL A 298 -11.50 5.96 -7.93
N ILE A 299 -12.78 5.61 -7.83
CA ILE A 299 -13.35 4.39 -8.42
C ILE A 299 -13.20 4.39 -9.94
N TYR A 300 -13.59 5.49 -10.58
CA TYR A 300 -13.45 5.65 -12.03
C TYR A 300 -12.01 5.43 -12.44
N ASP A 301 -11.11 6.02 -11.67
CA ASP A 301 -9.69 5.99 -11.93
C ASP A 301 -9.17 4.54 -11.93
N ILE A 302 -9.44 3.80 -10.87
CA ILE A 302 -9.05 2.38 -10.74
C ILE A 302 -9.65 1.52 -11.88
N LEU A 303 -10.90 1.75 -12.26
CA LEU A 303 -11.55 0.97 -13.31
C LEU A 303 -10.97 1.23 -14.71
N THR A 304 -10.56 2.47 -15.00
CA THR A 304 -9.90 2.79 -16.28
C THR A 304 -8.52 2.13 -16.41
N GLU A 305 -7.81 1.91 -15.30
CA GLU A 305 -6.52 1.19 -15.29
C GLU A 305 -6.67 -0.19 -15.91
N LYS A 306 -7.64 -0.96 -15.39
CA LYS A 306 -7.89 -2.34 -15.80
C LYS A 306 -8.29 -2.45 -17.26
N ALA A 307 -8.94 -1.42 -17.81
CA ALA A 307 -9.32 -1.40 -19.21
C ALA A 307 -8.09 -1.25 -20.13
N SER A 308 -7.05 -0.55 -19.70
CA SER A 308 -5.82 -0.31 -20.47
C SER A 308 -4.85 -1.50 -20.51
N GLN A 309 -5.00 -2.45 -19.60
CA GLN A 309 -4.11 -3.62 -19.45
C GLN A 309 -4.59 -4.86 -20.24
N LYS A 310 -5.62 -4.74 -21.08
CA LYS A 310 -6.11 -5.79 -21.99
C LYS A 310 -5.50 -5.65 -23.38
#